data_AF-A0A1B7NW49-F1
#
_entry.id   AF-A0A1B7NW49-F1
#
_cell.length_a   1.000
_cell.length_b   1.000
_cell.length_c   1.000
_cell.angle_alpha   90.00
_cell.angle_beta   90.00
_cell.angle_gamma   90.00
#
_symmetry.space_group_name_H-M   'P 1'
#
loop_
_entity.id
_entity.type
_entity.pdbx_description
1 polymer ?
#
loop_
_entity_poly.entity_id
_entity_poly.type
_entity_poly.pdbx_seq_one_letter_code
_entity_poly.pdbx_strand_id
1 'polypeptide(L)'
;MDNLHQNNRSFSNKPLRARIIISYISDYVILIALVVGFYILDRIEPFHQPFAINNHSLYYPYAVHERVSIPFALALSGGIPLVVILIYTVVIDGLFSHNKPLSSSGKTRFMGPHTLKDRLWEFNCGFLGLFLAQASAFVITGALKNAVGKPRPDIIDRCNPKGVETLGPYKLVTYDMCDSKLSHDILKDGYRSFPSGT
;
A
#
# COMPACT_ATOMS: atom_id res chain seq x y z
N MET A 1 32.26 5.86 -39.00
CA MET A 1 31.61 5.08 -37.93
C MET A 1 31.34 6.07 -36.83
N ASP A 2 30.09 6.50 -36.66
CA ASP A 2 29.51 7.08 -35.44
C ASP A 2 28.06 7.45 -35.76
N ASN A 3 27.25 6.40 -35.99
CA ASN A 3 25.79 6.46 -35.90
C ASN A 3 25.41 6.49 -34.42
N LEU A 4 25.82 7.53 -33.69
CA LEU A 4 25.49 7.64 -32.27
C LEU A 4 24.10 8.24 -32.11
N HIS A 5 23.16 7.32 -31.88
CA HIS A 5 21.89 7.55 -31.19
C HIS A 5 21.06 8.71 -31.72
N GLN A 6 20.31 8.41 -32.78
CA GLN A 6 19.06 9.09 -33.10
C GLN A 6 18.20 9.17 -31.82
N ASN A 7 18.15 10.35 -31.24
CA ASN A 7 17.42 10.65 -30.01
C ASN A 7 15.93 10.38 -30.25
N ASN A 8 15.47 9.18 -29.91
CA ASN A 8 14.06 8.81 -29.88
C ASN A 8 13.39 9.60 -28.76
N ARG A 9 13.02 10.86 -29.02
CA ARG A 9 12.13 11.62 -28.15
C ARG A 9 10.80 10.85 -28.08
N SER A 10 10.42 10.38 -26.90
CA SER A 10 9.20 9.57 -26.71
C SER A 10 7.94 10.30 -27.18
N PHE A 11 7.92 11.64 -27.09
CA PHE A 11 6.86 12.51 -27.60
C PHE A 11 7.38 13.54 -28.61
N SER A 12 7.71 13.09 -29.81
CA SER A 12 7.54 13.96 -31.00
C SER A 12 6.05 14.22 -31.22
N ASN A 13 5.65 15.25 -31.98
CA ASN A 13 4.25 15.56 -32.38
C ASN A 13 3.52 14.43 -33.17
N LYS A 14 4.02 13.20 -33.12
CA LYS A 14 3.45 12.01 -33.71
C LYS A 14 2.36 11.46 -32.78
N PRO A 15 1.25 10.92 -33.32
CA PRO A 15 0.24 10.28 -32.49
C PRO A 15 0.86 9.09 -31.74
N LEU A 16 0.48 8.94 -30.47
CA LEU A 16 0.85 7.79 -29.63
C LEU A 16 0.42 6.49 -30.32
N ARG A 17 1.29 5.47 -30.29
CA ARG A 17 0.92 4.13 -30.77
C ARG A 17 -0.22 3.58 -29.91
N ALA A 18 -1.26 3.02 -30.53
CA ALA A 18 -2.41 2.45 -29.83
C ALA A 18 -2.02 1.42 -28.75
N ARG A 19 -0.94 0.66 -28.98
CA ARG A 19 -0.37 -0.28 -28.00
C ARG A 19 0.00 0.37 -26.66
N ILE A 20 0.51 1.60 -26.69
CA ILE A 20 0.89 2.34 -25.47
C ILE A 20 -0.38 2.70 -24.69
N ILE A 21 -1.39 3.23 -25.38
CA ILE A 21 -2.66 3.62 -24.77
C ILE A 21 -3.36 2.42 -24.13
N ILE A 22 -3.38 1.26 -24.81
CA ILE A 22 -3.95 0.02 -24.28
C ILE A 22 -3.24 -0.43 -23.00
N SER A 23 -1.90 -0.33 -22.95
CA SER A 23 -1.12 -0.65 -21.74
C SER A 23 -1.57 0.22 -20.55
N TYR A 24 -1.68 1.53 -20.75
CA TYR A 24 -2.12 2.43 -19.68
C TYR A 24 -3.53 2.13 -19.20
N ILE A 25 -4.46 1.86 -20.13
CA ILE A 25 -5.83 1.47 -19.75
C ILE A 25 -5.80 0.19 -18.91
N SER A 26 -5.01 -0.80 -19.30
CA SER A 26 -4.84 -2.04 -18.53
C SER A 26 -4.30 -1.77 -17.13
N ASP A 27 -3.32 -0.88 -16.97
CA ASP A 27 -2.74 -0.55 -15.67
C ASP A 27 -3.78 0.08 -14.72
N TYR A 28 -4.61 1.00 -15.23
CA TYR A 28 -5.71 1.58 -14.44
C TYR A 28 -6.78 0.55 -14.09
N VAL A 29 -7.12 -0.37 -14.99
CA VAL A 29 -8.08 -1.44 -14.72
C VAL A 29 -7.57 -2.36 -13.60
N ILE A 30 -6.28 -2.72 -13.64
CA ILE A 30 -5.64 -3.53 -12.58
C ILE A 30 -5.68 -2.79 -11.24
N LEU A 31 -5.36 -1.49 -11.22
CA LEU A 31 -5.43 -0.68 -10.00
C LEU A 31 -6.85 -0.66 -9.40
N ILE A 32 -7.86 -0.42 -10.22
CA ILE A 32 -9.27 -0.43 -9.79
C ILE A 32 -9.63 -1.81 -9.24
N ALA A 33 -9.23 -2.88 -9.92
CA ALA A 33 -9.49 -4.25 -9.48
C ALA A 33 -8.83 -4.55 -8.13
N LEU A 34 -7.60 -4.08 -7.88
CA LEU A 34 -6.92 -4.25 -6.59
C LEU A 34 -7.62 -3.46 -5.47
N VAL A 35 -8.06 -2.23 -5.72
CA VAL A 35 -8.80 -1.42 -4.74
C VAL A 35 -10.12 -2.06 -4.37
N VAL A 36 -10.88 -2.53 -5.38
CA VAL A 36 -12.14 -3.25 -5.18
C VAL A 36 -11.88 -4.57 -4.44
N GLY A 37 -10.87 -5.32 -4.84
CA GLY A 37 -10.47 -6.57 -4.19
C GLY A 37 -10.11 -6.36 -2.71
N PHE A 38 -9.38 -5.30 -2.38
CA PHE A 38 -9.08 -4.94 -1.00
C PHE A 38 -10.35 -4.63 -0.20
N TYR A 39 -11.28 -3.84 -0.75
CA TYR A 39 -12.53 -3.52 -0.07
C TYR A 39 -13.39 -4.76 0.18
N ILE A 40 -13.44 -5.70 -0.78
CA ILE A 40 -14.12 -6.98 -0.60
C ILE A 40 -13.45 -7.81 0.50
N LEU A 41 -12.12 -7.94 0.46
CA LEU A 41 -11.36 -8.65 1.49
C LEU A 41 -11.56 -8.04 2.87
N ASP A 42 -11.60 -6.71 2.98
CA ASP A 42 -11.80 -6.07 4.26
C ASP A 42 -13.17 -6.41 4.85
N ARG A 43 -14.21 -6.60 4.03
CA ARG A 43 -15.54 -7.00 4.51
C ARG A 43 -15.62 -8.46 4.97
N ILE A 44 -14.82 -9.35 4.42
CA ILE A 44 -14.79 -10.78 4.78
C ILE A 44 -14.31 -10.97 6.23
N GLU A 45 -14.98 -11.84 6.98
CA GLU A 45 -14.57 -12.23 8.32
C GLU A 45 -13.29 -13.08 8.27
N PRO A 46 -12.29 -12.80 9.12
CA PRO A 46 -11.09 -13.60 9.21
C PRO A 46 -11.39 -14.98 9.82
N PHE A 47 -10.50 -15.93 9.59
CA PHE A 47 -10.53 -17.20 10.32
C PHE A 47 -10.40 -16.95 11.83
N HIS A 48 -11.28 -17.55 12.63
CA HIS A 48 -11.26 -17.38 14.08
C HIS A 48 -10.41 -18.47 14.74
N GLN A 49 -9.10 -18.27 14.81
CA GLN A 49 -8.20 -19.25 15.42
C GLN A 49 -8.46 -19.35 16.94
N PRO A 50 -8.75 -20.55 17.47
CA PRO A 50 -8.94 -20.72 18.91
C PRO A 50 -7.62 -20.53 19.66
N PHE A 51 -7.68 -19.95 20.85
CA PHE A 51 -6.50 -19.60 21.64
C PHE A 51 -6.58 -20.10 23.08
N ALA A 52 -5.43 -20.27 23.73
CA ALA A 52 -5.37 -20.77 25.10
C ALA A 52 -5.32 -19.62 26.11
N ILE A 53 -6.12 -19.70 27.17
CA ILE A 53 -6.19 -18.70 28.26
C ILE A 53 -4.91 -18.65 29.09
N ASN A 54 -4.17 -19.76 29.17
CA ASN A 54 -2.91 -19.83 29.89
C ASN A 54 -1.75 -19.09 29.18
N ASN A 55 -1.97 -18.58 27.97
CA ASN A 55 -0.92 -17.90 27.22
C ASN A 55 -0.85 -16.41 27.62
N HIS A 56 0.13 -16.08 28.45
CA HIS A 56 0.34 -14.70 28.94
C HIS A 56 0.65 -13.69 27.81
N SER A 57 1.11 -14.14 26.64
CA SER A 57 1.37 -13.24 25.50
C SER A 57 0.10 -12.60 24.90
N LEU A 58 -1.09 -13.01 25.33
CA LEU A 58 -2.40 -12.55 24.86
C LEU A 58 -3.12 -11.59 25.82
N TYR A 59 -2.47 -11.17 26.92
CA TYR A 59 -3.04 -10.32 27.98
C TYR A 59 -2.65 -8.83 27.87
N TYR A 60 -2.18 -8.37 26.71
CA TYR A 60 -1.88 -6.95 26.56
C TYR A 60 -3.16 -6.12 26.57
N PRO A 61 -3.14 -4.90 27.15
CA PRO A 61 -4.32 -4.06 27.19
C PRO A 61 -4.67 -3.54 25.79
N TYR A 62 -5.96 -3.45 25.50
CA TYR A 62 -6.48 -2.88 24.26
C TYR A 62 -6.22 -1.37 24.23
N ALA A 63 -5.50 -0.92 23.21
CA ALA A 63 -5.26 0.50 22.98
C ALA A 63 -6.46 1.12 22.26
N VAL A 64 -7.31 1.85 23.01
CA VAL A 64 -8.45 2.59 22.45
C VAL A 64 -8.01 3.63 21.41
N HIS A 65 -6.82 4.20 21.60
CA HIS A 65 -6.20 5.14 20.67
C HIS A 65 -4.91 4.55 20.11
N GLU A 66 -4.93 4.23 18.82
CA GLU A 66 -3.73 3.83 18.10
C GLU A 66 -2.72 4.97 18.06
N ARG A 67 -1.44 4.68 18.32
CA ARG A 67 -0.35 5.67 18.25
C ARG A 67 -0.16 6.21 16.84
N VAL A 68 -0.40 5.38 15.84
CA VAL A 68 -0.30 5.70 14.42
C VAL A 68 -1.57 5.18 13.77
N SER A 69 -2.44 6.10 13.32
CA SER A 69 -3.65 5.70 12.63
C SER A 69 -3.31 5.19 11.22
N ILE A 70 -4.04 4.17 10.76
CA ILE A 70 -3.90 3.61 9.40
C ILE A 70 -3.89 4.68 8.29
N PRO A 71 -4.79 5.69 8.25
CA PRO A 71 -4.75 6.71 7.20
C PRO A 71 -3.49 7.59 7.29
N PHE A 72 -2.96 7.84 8.49
CA PHE A 72 -1.73 8.60 8.67
C PHE A 72 -0.50 7.79 8.22
N ALA A 73 -0.44 6.51 8.57
CA ALA A 73 0.61 5.61 8.07
C ALA A 73 0.62 5.55 6.54
N LEU A 74 -0.55 5.41 5.92
CA LEU A 74 -0.71 5.40 4.47
C LEU A 74 -0.30 6.72 3.81
N ALA A 75 -0.69 7.85 4.42
CA ALA A 75 -0.32 9.17 3.92
C ALA A 75 1.20 9.39 3.99
N LEU A 76 1.88 8.90 5.02
CA LEU A 76 3.33 8.97 5.13
C LEU A 76 4.01 8.01 4.14
N SER A 77 3.60 6.74 4.09
CA SER A 77 4.23 5.71 3.24
C SER A 77 4.03 5.96 1.75
N GLY A 78 2.89 6.52 1.34
CA GLY A 78 2.62 6.90 -0.04
C GLY A 78 3.07 8.32 -0.36
N GLY A 79 2.86 9.27 0.55
CA GLY A 79 3.14 10.68 0.32
C GLY A 79 4.63 11.00 0.24
N ILE A 80 5.46 10.43 1.12
CA ILE A 80 6.90 10.69 1.11
C ILE A 80 7.53 10.23 -0.23
N PRO A 81 7.34 8.98 -0.69
CA PRO A 81 7.86 8.55 -1.99
C PRO A 81 7.30 9.36 -3.16
N LEU A 82 6.02 9.74 -3.13
CA LEU A 82 5.42 10.55 -4.18
C LEU A 82 6.10 11.93 -4.29
N VAL A 83 6.38 12.58 -3.15
CA VAL A 83 7.13 13.84 -3.12
C VAL A 83 8.56 13.65 -3.62
N VAL A 84 9.22 12.56 -3.25
CA VAL A 84 10.57 12.23 -3.74
C VAL A 84 10.58 12.03 -5.26
N ILE A 85 9.61 11.28 -5.81
CA ILE A 85 9.46 11.07 -7.27
C ILE A 85 9.21 12.41 -7.98
N LEU A 86 8.36 13.27 -7.41
CA LEU A 86 8.10 14.60 -7.96
C LEU A 86 9.38 15.46 -7.98
N ILE A 87 10.11 15.51 -6.87
CA ILE A 87 11.35 16.28 -6.78
C ILE A 87 12.40 15.73 -7.75
N TYR A 88 12.54 14.41 -7.84
CA TYR A 88 13.51 13.77 -8.73
C TYR A 88 13.23 14.10 -10.21
N THR A 89 12.00 13.86 -10.67
CA THR A 89 11.60 14.06 -12.07
C THR A 89 11.57 15.53 -12.50
N VAL A 90 11.24 16.44 -11.58
CA VAL A 90 11.15 17.88 -11.91
C VAL A 90 12.49 18.61 -11.71
N VAL A 91 13.19 18.34 -10.60
CA VAL A 91 14.38 19.09 -10.16
C VAL A 91 15.65 18.42 -10.63
N ILE A 92 15.87 17.14 -10.34
CA ILE A 92 17.15 16.47 -10.62
C ILE A 92 17.34 16.24 -12.12
N ASP A 93 16.34 15.63 -12.79
CA ASP A 93 16.38 15.44 -14.24
C ASP A 93 16.37 16.77 -15.01
N GLY A 94 15.85 17.83 -14.36
CA GLY A 94 15.83 19.17 -14.93
C GLY A 94 17.14 19.95 -14.83
N LEU A 95 17.82 19.84 -13.69
CA LEU A 95 18.99 20.63 -13.31
C LEU A 95 20.32 19.97 -13.72
N PHE A 96 20.40 18.63 -13.65
CA PHE A 96 21.62 17.86 -13.94
C PHE A 96 21.57 17.14 -15.28
N SER A 97 20.72 17.58 -16.21
CA SER A 97 20.70 17.00 -17.55
C SER A 97 22.04 17.24 -18.27
N HIS A 98 22.86 16.18 -18.38
CA HIS A 98 24.18 16.24 -19.02
C HIS A 98 24.14 16.71 -20.48
N ASN A 99 22.97 16.63 -21.14
CA ASN A 99 22.76 17.07 -22.52
C ASN A 99 21.97 18.39 -22.57
N LYS A 100 22.52 19.48 -22.05
CA LYS A 100 21.89 20.81 -22.12
C LYS A 100 21.87 21.33 -23.58
N PRO A 101 20.69 21.66 -24.15
CA PRO A 101 20.64 22.18 -25.51
C PRO A 101 21.25 23.60 -25.54
N LEU A 102 22.17 23.84 -26.47
CA LEU A 102 22.68 25.18 -26.73
C LEU A 102 21.56 26.04 -27.32
N SER A 103 21.33 27.21 -26.74
CA SER A 103 20.42 28.20 -27.32
C SER A 103 21.05 28.79 -28.59
N SER A 104 20.22 29.28 -29.53
CA SER A 104 20.66 29.98 -30.75
C SER A 104 21.59 31.18 -30.48
N SER A 105 21.65 31.65 -29.24
CA SER A 105 22.51 32.74 -28.76
C SER A 105 23.82 32.26 -28.11
N GLY A 106 24.15 30.96 -28.17
CA GLY A 106 25.38 30.38 -27.59
C GLY A 106 25.36 30.15 -26.07
N LYS A 107 24.35 30.66 -25.35
CA LYS A 107 24.18 30.42 -23.91
C LYS A 107 23.60 29.03 -23.65
N THR A 108 24.20 28.30 -22.72
CA THR A 108 23.67 27.04 -22.20
C THR A 108 22.38 27.31 -21.43
N ARG A 109 21.27 26.67 -21.81
CA ARG A 109 20.04 26.79 -21.01
C ARG A 109 20.21 26.08 -19.66
N PHE A 110 19.66 26.69 -18.62
CA PHE A 110 19.68 26.15 -17.25
C PHE A 110 18.74 24.94 -17.10
N MET A 111 17.67 24.87 -17.91
CA MET A 111 16.78 23.71 -17.98
C MET A 111 17.21 22.77 -19.10
N GLY A 112 17.23 21.47 -18.80
CA GLY A 112 17.52 20.39 -19.74
C GLY A 112 16.62 20.35 -20.99
N PRO A 113 16.91 19.41 -21.93
CA PRO A 113 16.28 19.34 -23.26
C PRO A 113 14.83 18.84 -23.24
N HIS A 114 14.37 18.23 -22.15
CA HIS A 114 13.05 17.61 -22.02
C HIS A 114 11.96 18.65 -21.73
N THR A 115 10.82 18.51 -22.43
CA THR A 115 9.66 19.38 -22.24
C THR A 115 8.95 19.00 -20.94
N LEU A 116 8.21 19.91 -20.31
CA LEU A 116 7.39 19.59 -19.13
C LEU A 116 6.43 18.41 -19.37
N LYS A 117 5.98 18.22 -20.61
CA LYS A 117 5.16 17.07 -21.01
C LYS A 117 5.87 15.72 -20.80
N ASP A 118 7.15 15.64 -21.14
CA ASP A 118 7.94 14.41 -20.99
C ASP A 118 8.15 14.08 -19.50
N ARG A 119 8.37 15.12 -18.68
CA ARG A 119 8.54 14.96 -17.23
C ARG A 119 7.25 14.58 -16.52
N LEU A 120 6.12 15.18 -16.92
CA LEU A 120 4.79 14.80 -16.40
C LEU A 120 4.45 13.35 -16.74
N TRP A 121 4.92 12.87 -17.89
CA TRP A 121 4.77 11.46 -18.28
C TRP A 121 5.61 10.53 -17.39
N GLU A 122 6.88 10.87 -17.17
CA GLU A 122 7.77 10.11 -16.26
C GLU A 122 7.21 10.10 -14.83
N PHE A 123 6.68 11.23 -14.37
CA PHE A 123 5.97 11.31 -13.09
C PHE A 123 4.73 10.41 -13.05
N ASN A 124 3.89 10.42 -14.10
CA ASN A 124 2.71 9.56 -14.18
C ASN A 124 3.09 8.06 -14.12
N CYS A 125 4.16 7.64 -14.79
CA CYS A 125 4.68 6.28 -14.69
C CYS A 125 5.10 5.93 -13.25
N GLY A 126 5.84 6.82 -12.59
CA GLY A 126 6.25 6.63 -11.20
C GLY A 126 5.06 6.57 -10.23
N PHE A 127 4.07 7.43 -10.43
CA PHE A 127 2.82 7.46 -9.67
C PHE A 127 2.05 6.14 -9.78
N LEU A 128 1.85 5.65 -11.01
CA LEU A 128 1.16 4.38 -11.24
C LEU A 128 1.88 3.19 -10.61
N GLY A 129 3.21 3.15 -10.72
CA GLY A 129 4.04 2.12 -10.09
C GLY A 129 3.93 2.13 -8.56
N LEU A 130 3.95 3.32 -7.94
CA LEU A 130 3.78 3.48 -6.50
C LEU A 130 2.42 2.98 -6.02
N PHE A 131 1.35 3.40 -6.70
CA PHE A 131 -0.02 2.96 -6.36
C PHE A 131 -0.20 1.46 -6.53
N LEU A 132 0.39 0.86 -7.57
CA LEU A 132 0.32 -0.57 -7.81
C LEU A 132 1.04 -1.36 -6.71
N ALA A 133 2.23 -0.92 -6.30
CA ALA A 133 2.98 -1.53 -5.21
C ALA A 133 2.20 -1.43 -3.88
N GLN A 134 1.65 -0.26 -3.57
CA GLN A 134 0.89 -0.05 -2.33
C GLN A 134 -0.41 -0.87 -2.32
N ALA A 135 -1.18 -0.86 -3.41
CA ALA A 135 -2.45 -1.59 -3.50
C ALA A 135 -2.25 -3.11 -3.44
N SER A 136 -1.24 -3.64 -4.15
CA SER A 136 -0.92 -5.06 -4.09
C SER A 136 -0.48 -5.49 -2.68
N ALA A 137 0.32 -4.68 -1.99
CA ALA A 137 0.70 -4.96 -0.60
C ALA A 137 -0.52 -5.06 0.33
N PHE A 138 -1.51 -4.16 0.20
CA PHE A 138 -2.75 -4.23 0.99
C PHE A 138 -3.61 -5.45 0.67
N VAL A 139 -3.76 -5.80 -0.61
CA VAL A 139 -4.51 -6.99 -1.01
C VAL A 139 -3.86 -8.26 -0.47
N ILE A 140 -2.55 -8.39 -0.64
CA ILE A 140 -1.81 -9.59 -0.20
C ILE A 140 -1.85 -9.71 1.32
N THR A 141 -1.54 -8.63 2.05
CA THR A 141 -1.56 -8.65 3.52
C THR A 141 -2.97 -8.85 4.07
N GLY A 142 -3.99 -8.21 3.48
CA GLY A 142 -5.40 -8.40 3.86
C GLY A 142 -5.87 -9.83 3.64
N ALA A 143 -5.53 -10.44 2.50
CA ALA A 143 -5.83 -11.83 2.21
C ALA A 143 -5.17 -12.79 3.23
N LEU A 144 -3.89 -12.56 3.54
CA LEU A 144 -3.17 -13.37 4.54
C LEU A 144 -3.73 -13.19 5.95
N LYS A 145 -4.09 -11.97 6.35
CA LYS A 145 -4.73 -11.69 7.63
C LYS A 145 -6.05 -12.45 7.79
N ASN A 146 -6.87 -12.47 6.74
CA ASN A 146 -8.13 -13.20 6.75
C ASN A 146 -7.94 -14.72 6.72
N ALA A 147 -6.94 -15.21 5.97
CA ALA A 147 -6.68 -16.64 5.85
C ALA A 147 -6.06 -17.26 7.11
N VAL A 148 -5.09 -16.57 7.73
CA VAL A 148 -4.38 -17.08 8.91
C VAL A 148 -5.20 -16.88 10.18
N GLY A 149 -5.84 -15.72 10.35
CA GLY A 149 -6.71 -15.51 11.50
C GLY A 149 -5.99 -15.45 12.85
N LYS A 150 -4.71 -15.09 12.85
CA LYS A 150 -3.88 -15.17 14.06
C LYS A 150 -4.35 -14.13 15.09
N PRO A 151 -4.62 -14.53 16.36
CA PRO A 151 -5.01 -13.59 17.41
C PRO A 151 -3.88 -12.62 17.75
N ARG A 152 -4.26 -11.36 17.97
CA ARG A 152 -3.40 -10.28 18.45
C ARG A 152 -3.07 -10.46 19.94
N PRO A 153 -1.96 -9.85 20.41
CA PRO A 153 -1.55 -9.92 21.81
C PRO A 153 -2.54 -9.26 22.80
N ASP A 154 -3.53 -8.50 22.33
CA ASP A 154 -4.59 -7.85 23.10
C ASP A 154 -5.97 -8.53 22.96
N ILE A 155 -6.01 -9.76 22.40
CA ILE A 155 -7.27 -10.45 22.09
C ILE A 155 -8.12 -10.75 23.33
N ILE A 156 -7.51 -11.03 24.48
CA ILE A 156 -8.25 -11.39 25.70
C ILE A 156 -8.98 -10.17 26.24
N ASP A 157 -8.33 -9.01 26.24
CA ASP A 157 -8.93 -7.74 26.70
C ASP A 157 -10.05 -7.29 25.74
N ARG A 158 -9.89 -7.53 24.43
CA ARG A 158 -10.95 -7.29 23.44
C ARG A 158 -12.15 -8.23 23.63
N CYS A 159 -11.91 -9.55 23.70
CA CYS A 159 -12.95 -10.59 23.70
C CYS A 159 -13.70 -10.69 25.04
N ASN A 160 -13.03 -10.44 26.16
CA ASN A 160 -13.52 -10.66 27.53
C ASN A 160 -14.33 -11.97 27.68
N PRO A 161 -13.65 -13.14 27.53
CA PRO A 161 -14.33 -14.42 27.40
C PRO A 161 -15.10 -14.83 28.66
N LYS A 162 -16.33 -15.32 28.49
CA LYS A 162 -17.19 -15.83 29.58
C LYS A 162 -16.99 -17.33 29.77
N GLY A 163 -17.15 -17.81 31.00
CA GLY A 163 -17.09 -19.25 31.30
C GLY A 163 -15.67 -19.83 31.40
N VAL A 164 -14.63 -18.99 31.46
CA VAL A 164 -13.22 -19.39 31.63
C VAL A 164 -13.00 -20.24 32.87
N GLU A 165 -13.71 -19.96 33.96
CA GLU A 165 -13.59 -20.71 35.23
C GLU A 165 -14.09 -22.16 35.12
N THR A 166 -14.97 -22.44 34.16
CA THR A 166 -15.50 -23.79 33.89
C THR A 166 -14.71 -24.55 32.82
N LEU A 167 -13.77 -23.88 32.15
CA LEU A 167 -12.89 -24.48 31.16
C LEU A 167 -11.79 -25.28 31.86
N GLY A 168 -11.60 -26.53 31.45
CA GLY A 168 -10.47 -27.34 31.91
C GLY A 168 -9.12 -26.75 31.46
N PRO A 169 -8.00 -27.16 32.09
CA PRO A 169 -6.67 -26.54 31.94
C PRO A 169 -6.09 -26.57 30.52
N TYR A 170 -6.67 -27.36 29.61
CA TYR A 170 -6.21 -27.53 28.22
C TYR A 170 -7.28 -27.21 27.18
N LYS A 171 -8.39 -26.57 27.59
CA LYS A 171 -9.42 -26.14 26.63
C LYS A 171 -9.06 -24.78 26.03
N LEU A 172 -9.34 -24.64 24.75
CA LEU A 172 -9.15 -23.40 24.00
C LEU A 172 -10.43 -22.57 24.06
N VAL A 173 -10.26 -21.26 24.07
CA VAL A 173 -11.35 -20.29 23.92
C VAL A 173 -11.62 -20.09 22.44
N THR A 174 -12.90 -20.18 22.11
CA THR A 174 -13.45 -19.97 20.78
C THR A 174 -14.17 -18.63 20.71
N TYR A 175 -14.41 -18.15 19.49
CA TYR A 175 -15.02 -16.84 19.23
C TYR A 175 -16.42 -16.67 19.87
N ASP A 176 -17.20 -17.75 19.96
CA ASP A 176 -18.53 -17.76 20.58
C ASP A 176 -18.54 -17.47 22.08
N MET A 177 -17.38 -17.60 22.75
CA MET A 177 -17.26 -17.32 24.19
C MET A 177 -17.02 -15.84 24.48
N CYS A 178 -16.77 -15.01 23.47
CA CYS A 178 -16.58 -13.57 23.62
C CYS A 178 -17.89 -12.85 23.95
N ASP A 179 -17.80 -11.68 24.61
CA ASP A 179 -18.99 -10.94 25.01
C ASP A 179 -19.81 -10.46 23.78
N SER A 180 -21.11 -10.80 23.77
CA SER A 180 -22.03 -10.48 22.67
C SER A 180 -22.37 -8.99 22.57
N LYS A 181 -22.01 -8.18 23.57
CA LYS A 181 -22.19 -6.71 23.55
C LYS A 181 -21.06 -5.97 22.84
N LEU A 182 -20.01 -6.65 22.44
CA LEU A 182 -18.84 -6.06 21.80
C LEU A 182 -19.10 -5.74 20.32
N SER A 183 -18.50 -4.66 19.83
CA SER A 183 -18.54 -4.31 18.39
C SER A 183 -17.77 -5.35 17.56
N HIS A 184 -18.44 -5.87 16.53
CA HIS A 184 -17.88 -6.86 15.61
C HIS A 184 -16.55 -6.43 14.97
N ASP A 185 -16.38 -5.13 14.68
CA ASP A 185 -15.17 -4.62 14.04
C ASP A 185 -13.93 -4.68 14.94
N ILE A 186 -14.07 -4.45 16.25
CA ILE A 186 -12.96 -4.56 17.22
C ILE A 186 -12.48 -6.00 17.34
N LEU A 187 -13.43 -6.95 17.38
CA LEU A 187 -13.12 -8.36 17.50
C LEU A 187 -12.51 -8.91 16.21
N LYS A 188 -13.08 -8.52 15.06
CA LYS A 188 -12.55 -8.80 13.73
C LYS A 188 -11.11 -8.32 13.57
N ASP A 189 -10.79 -7.11 14.03
CA ASP A 189 -9.42 -6.61 14.02
C ASP A 189 -8.48 -7.43 14.93
N GLY A 190 -9.01 -7.98 16.03
CA GLY A 190 -8.30 -8.84 16.97
C GLY A 190 -7.73 -10.13 16.36
N TYR A 191 -8.36 -10.67 15.31
CA TYR A 191 -7.89 -11.87 14.60
C TYR A 191 -6.99 -11.57 13.39
N ARG A 192 -6.67 -10.30 13.13
CA ARG A 192 -5.88 -9.86 11.96
C ARG A 192 -4.46 -9.46 12.34
N SER A 193 -3.77 -10.24 13.19
CA SER A 193 -2.41 -9.87 13.67
C SER A 193 -1.29 -10.12 12.66
N PHE A 194 -1.40 -11.14 11.81
CA PHE A 194 -0.33 -11.56 10.90
C PHE A 194 -0.76 -11.48 9.43
N PRO A 195 0.10 -10.99 8.51
CA PRO A 195 1.38 -10.33 8.76
C PRO A 195 1.20 -8.93 9.38
N SER A 196 2.25 -8.38 9.98
CA SER A 196 2.27 -6.97 10.41
C SER A 196 2.32 -6.09 9.17
N GLY A 197 1.14 -5.63 8.72
CA GLY A 197 1.00 -4.76 7.55
C GLY A 197 0.97 -3.27 7.91
N THR A 198 0.77 -2.95 9.19
CA THR A 198 0.76 -1.60 9.76
C THR A 198 0.96 -1.71 11.27
#